data_AF-A0A8S1V8G7-F1
#
_entry.id   AF-A0A8S1V8G7-F1
#
_cell.length_a   1.000
_cell.length_b   1.000
_cell.length_c   1.000
_cell.angle_alpha   90.00
_cell.angle_beta   90.00
_cell.angle_gamma   90.00
#
_symmetry.space_group_name_H-M   'P 1'
#
loop_
_entity.id
_entity.type
_entity.pdbx_description
1 polymer ?
#
loop_
_entity_poly.entity_id
_entity_poly.type
_entity_poly.pdbx_seq_one_letter_code
_entity_poly.pdbx_strand_id
1 'polypeptide(L)'
;MIRKIVTSLKQFRRTYEDQKLGRQLVGTDQHGNLYYQYYDQNGKPTKRMSERTDKMAPFVDPLWEEWIRHLKDKPYTEEERIELEKQQRAYKTKVNEYEQKDAEMMKQFKKSNKTWNANNK
;
A
#
# COMPACT_ATOMS: atom_id res chain seq x y z
N MET A 1 24.36 -10.06 -21.16
CA MET A 1 23.63 -9.53 -22.34
C MET A 1 22.23 -10.12 -22.50
N ILE A 2 22.06 -11.45 -22.44
CA ILE A 2 20.76 -12.14 -22.64
C ILE A 2 19.63 -11.60 -21.74
N ARG A 3 19.89 -11.39 -20.44
CA ARG A 3 18.87 -10.86 -19.50
C ARG A 3 18.30 -9.50 -19.92
N LYS A 4 19.12 -8.60 -20.47
CA LYS A 4 18.69 -7.26 -20.93
C LYS A 4 17.76 -7.35 -22.16
N ILE A 5 18.03 -8.29 -23.06
CA ILE A 5 17.22 -8.54 -24.26
C ILE A 5 15.85 -9.10 -23.86
N VAL A 6 15.82 -10.05 -22.92
CA VAL A 6 14.58 -10.64 -22.41
C VAL A 6 13.70 -9.62 -21.69
N THR A 7 14.27 -8.73 -20.87
CA THR A 7 13.51 -7.66 -20.22
C THR A 7 12.97 -6.65 -21.22
N SER A 8 13.73 -6.31 -22.27
CA SER A 8 13.30 -5.40 -23.33
C SER A 8 12.08 -5.96 -24.10
N LEU A 9 12.11 -7.24 -24.48
CA LEU A 9 10.99 -7.93 -25.12
C LEU A 9 9.74 -7.97 -24.24
N LYS A 10 9.89 -8.22 -22.93
CA LYS A 10 8.77 -8.18 -21.98
C LYS A 10 8.17 -6.78 -21.87
N GLN A 11 9.01 -5.75 -21.82
CA GLN A 11 8.57 -4.36 -21.78
C GLN A 11 7.79 -3.99 -23.04
N PHE A 12 8.33 -4.35 -24.21
CA PHE A 12 7.70 -4.11 -25.50
C PHE A 12 6.35 -4.80 -25.63
N ARG A 13 6.28 -6.09 -25.27
CA ARG A 13 5.02 -6.82 -25.24
C ARG A 13 4.00 -6.15 -24.33
N ARG A 14 4.41 -5.72 -23.13
CA ARG A 14 3.50 -5.03 -22.21
C ARG A 14 2.99 -3.72 -22.82
N THR A 15 3.87 -2.89 -23.37
CA THR A 15 3.43 -1.63 -24.00
C THR A 15 2.46 -1.86 -25.14
N TYR A 16 2.65 -2.92 -25.92
CA TYR A 16 1.72 -3.29 -26.99
C TYR A 16 0.35 -3.74 -26.46
N GLU A 17 0.32 -4.59 -25.43
CA GLU A 17 -0.94 -5.00 -24.77
C GLU A 17 -1.66 -3.81 -24.13
N ASP A 18 -0.91 -2.89 -23.50
CA ASP A 18 -1.47 -1.69 -22.90
C ASP A 18 -2.10 -0.77 -23.96
N GLN A 19 -1.44 -0.59 -25.12
CA GLN A 19 -2.01 0.12 -26.26
C GLN A 19 -3.28 -0.57 -26.79
N LYS A 20 -3.26 -1.89 -26.95
CA LYS A 20 -4.41 -2.68 -27.42
C LYS A 20 -5.63 -2.55 -26.49
N LEU A 21 -5.39 -2.45 -25.19
CA LEU A 21 -6.42 -2.27 -24.17
C LEU A 21 -6.83 -0.81 -23.93
N GLY A 22 -6.19 0.15 -24.62
CA GLY A 22 -6.42 1.57 -24.43
C GLY A 22 -6.10 2.04 -23.02
N ARG A 23 -5.03 1.50 -22.41
CA ARG A 23 -4.62 1.83 -21.03
C ARG A 23 -3.18 2.33 -20.96
N GLN A 24 -2.88 3.12 -19.94
CA GLN A 24 -1.55 3.60 -19.63
C GLN A 24 -1.17 3.19 -18.21
N LEU A 25 0.03 2.65 -18.03
CA LEU A 25 0.61 2.42 -16.72
C LEU A 25 0.94 3.76 -16.06
N VAL A 26 0.33 4.01 -14.91
CA VAL A 26 0.49 5.25 -14.13
C VAL A 26 1.55 5.08 -13.06
N GLY A 27 1.62 3.91 -12.43
CA GLY A 27 2.65 3.63 -11.43
C GLY A 27 2.52 2.24 -10.80
N THR A 28 3.35 2.00 -9.79
CA THR A 28 3.43 0.73 -9.07
C THR A 28 3.54 0.98 -7.57
N ASP A 29 2.93 0.14 -6.75
CA ASP A 29 3.08 0.20 -5.29
C ASP A 29 4.24 -0.67 -4.76
N GLN A 30 4.41 -0.68 -3.44
CA GLN A 30 5.45 -1.46 -2.75
C GLN A 30 5.26 -2.97 -2.88
N HIS A 31 4.03 -3.42 -3.11
CA HIS A 31 3.71 -4.82 -3.33
C HIS A 31 3.90 -5.24 -4.79
N GLY A 32 4.23 -4.28 -5.67
CA GLY A 32 4.39 -4.50 -7.10
C GLY A 32 3.07 -4.56 -7.85
N ASN A 33 1.94 -4.16 -7.24
CA ASN A 33 0.70 -3.99 -7.99
C ASN A 33 0.86 -2.82 -8.95
N LEU A 34 0.16 -2.90 -10.08
CA LEU A 34 0.27 -1.97 -11.19
C LEU A 34 -1.01 -1.16 -11.29
N TYR A 35 -0.88 0.14 -11.51
CA TYR A 35 -2.01 1.06 -11.54
C TYR A 35 -2.17 1.64 -12.94
N TYR A 36 -3.35 1.50 -13.51
CA TYR A 36 -3.63 1.85 -14.91
C TYR A 36 -4.77 2.86 -15.05
N GLN A 37 -4.59 3.83 -15.95
CA GLN A 37 -5.65 4.70 -16.44
C GLN A 37 -6.08 4.21 -17.83
N TYR A 38 -7.38 3.98 -18.02
CA TYR A 38 -7.96 3.63 -19.32
C TYR A 38 -8.50 4.86 -20.02
N TYR A 39 -8.50 4.81 -21.34
CA TYR A 39 -8.95 5.86 -22.23
C TYR A 39 -9.97 5.31 -23.23
N ASP A 40 -10.89 6.16 -23.67
CA ASP A 40 -11.76 5.85 -24.81
C ASP A 40 -11.03 6.02 -26.15
N GLN A 41 -11.74 5.77 -27.26
CA GLN A 41 -11.20 5.94 -28.61
C GLN A 41 -10.83 7.40 -28.94
N ASN A 42 -11.35 8.38 -28.19
CA ASN A 42 -11.06 9.80 -28.34
C ASN A 42 -9.93 10.27 -27.41
N GLY A 43 -9.32 9.37 -26.64
CA GLY A 43 -8.27 9.69 -25.66
C GLY A 43 -8.79 10.30 -24.36
N LYS A 44 -10.09 10.23 -24.06
CA LYS A 44 -10.65 10.70 -22.78
C LYS A 44 -10.52 9.65 -21.69
N PRO A 45 -10.12 10.01 -20.46
CA PRO A 45 -9.98 9.06 -19.35
C PRO A 45 -11.34 8.48 -18.96
N THR A 46 -11.45 7.15 -18.84
CA THR A 46 -12.71 6.44 -18.56
C THR A 46 -12.73 5.76 -17.19
N LYS A 47 -11.72 4.96 -16.87
CA LYS A 47 -11.66 4.19 -15.62
C LYS A 47 -10.22 4.03 -15.11
N ARG A 48 -10.08 3.84 -13.81
CA ARG A 48 -8.81 3.53 -13.12
C ARG A 48 -8.89 2.13 -12.54
N MET A 49 -7.84 1.32 -12.71
CA MET A 49 -7.82 -0.05 -12.20
C MET A 49 -6.44 -0.45 -11.70
N SER A 50 -6.40 -1.34 -10.71
CA SER A 50 -5.20 -2.06 -10.29
C SER A 50 -5.10 -3.43 -10.95
N GLU A 51 -3.87 -3.89 -11.21
CA GLU A 51 -3.55 -5.24 -11.62
C GLU A 51 -2.57 -5.83 -10.60
N ARG A 52 -2.99 -6.86 -9.89
CA ARG A 52 -2.15 -7.52 -8.88
C ARG A 52 -1.10 -8.39 -9.54
N THR A 53 0.13 -8.28 -9.06
CA THR A 53 1.23 -9.17 -9.46
C THR A 53 1.33 -10.42 -8.59
N ASP A 54 0.91 -10.34 -7.32
CA ASP A 54 0.79 -11.45 -6.39
C ASP A 54 -0.66 -11.61 -5.90
N LYS A 55 -1.12 -12.85 -5.75
CA LYS A 55 -2.45 -13.17 -5.19
C LYS A 55 -2.55 -12.81 -3.71
N MET A 56 -1.42 -12.84 -2.99
CA MET A 56 -1.36 -12.53 -1.56
C MET A 56 -1.26 -11.02 -1.29
N ALA A 57 -0.95 -10.22 -2.30
CA ALA A 57 -0.92 -8.77 -2.17
C ALA A 57 -2.34 -8.21 -1.96
N PRO A 58 -2.49 -7.13 -1.17
CA PRO A 58 -3.71 -6.34 -1.13
C PRO A 58 -4.16 -5.96 -2.55
N PHE A 59 -5.48 -5.85 -2.75
CA PHE A 59 -6.03 -5.51 -4.07
C PHE A 59 -5.65 -4.10 -4.52
N VAL A 60 -5.54 -3.18 -3.56
CA VAL A 60 -5.11 -1.80 -3.74
C VAL A 60 -4.32 -1.40 -2.50
N ASP A 61 -3.20 -0.71 -2.70
CA ASP A 61 -2.44 -0.05 -1.65
C ASP A 61 -3.24 1.17 -1.15
N PRO A 62 -3.33 1.40 0.18
CA PRO A 62 -4.08 2.53 0.74
C PRO A 62 -3.72 3.90 0.12
N LEU A 63 -2.48 4.12 -0.27
CA LEU A 63 -2.03 5.36 -0.92
C LEU A 63 -2.58 5.50 -2.35
N TRP A 64 -2.94 4.41 -3.00
CA TRP A 64 -3.51 4.43 -4.36
C TRP A 64 -5.04 4.41 -4.38
N GLU A 65 -5.68 4.13 -3.25
CA GLU A 65 -7.14 4.03 -3.11
C GLU A 65 -7.84 5.33 -3.51
N GLU A 66 -7.37 6.48 -3.02
CA GLU A 66 -7.95 7.79 -3.34
C GLU A 66 -7.93 8.09 -4.84
N TRP A 67 -6.83 7.72 -5.51
CA TRP A 67 -6.70 7.90 -6.95
C TRP A 67 -7.62 6.93 -7.71
N ILE A 68 -7.67 5.65 -7.36
CA ILE A 68 -8.57 4.69 -8.00
C ILE A 68 -10.04 5.12 -7.86
N ARG A 69 -10.42 5.68 -6.71
CA ARG A 69 -11.79 6.14 -6.42
C ARG A 69 -12.13 7.50 -6.98
N HIS A 70 -11.22 8.12 -7.75
CA HIS A 70 -11.41 9.47 -8.30
C HIS A 70 -11.60 10.56 -7.23
N LEU A 71 -11.13 10.33 -6.00
CA LEU A 71 -11.07 11.36 -4.95
C LEU A 71 -9.92 12.33 -5.19
N LYS A 72 -8.83 11.84 -5.78
CA LYS A 72 -7.67 12.63 -6.21
C LYS A 72 -7.45 12.49 -7.71
N ASP A 73 -7.21 13.59 -8.41
CA ASP A 73 -7.01 13.58 -9.86
C ASP A 73 -5.69 12.90 -10.26
N LYS A 74 -4.62 13.25 -9.56
CA LYS A 74 -3.28 12.72 -9.77
C LYS A 74 -2.92 11.77 -8.63
N PRO A 75 -2.27 10.65 -8.92
CA PRO A 75 -1.74 9.80 -7.85
C PRO A 75 -0.69 10.59 -7.05
N TYR A 76 -0.35 10.10 -5.86
CA TYR A 76 0.75 10.67 -5.10
C TYR A 76 2.06 10.58 -5.88
N THR A 77 2.89 11.61 -5.77
CA THR A 77 4.26 11.55 -6.31
C THR A 77 5.09 10.55 -5.50
N GLU A 78 6.25 10.17 -6.05
CA GLU A 78 7.14 9.25 -5.34
C GLU A 78 7.61 9.84 -4.01
N GLU A 79 7.93 11.14 -3.99
CA GLU A 79 8.36 11.86 -2.79
C GLU A 79 7.23 11.93 -1.74
N GLU A 80 6.01 12.26 -2.17
CA GLU A 80 4.83 12.27 -1.29
C GLU A 80 4.58 10.90 -0.67
N ARG A 81 4.73 9.83 -1.48
CA ARG A 81 4.57 8.45 -0.99
C ARG A 81 5.63 8.09 0.03
N ILE A 82 6.90 8.37 -0.25
CA ILE A 82 8.00 8.08 0.68
C ILE A 82 7.78 8.80 2.02
N GLU A 83 7.33 10.05 1.99
CA GLU A 83 7.06 10.80 3.22
C GLU A 83 5.86 10.24 4.00
N LEU A 84 4.76 9.90 3.32
CA LEU A 84 3.59 9.27 3.96
C LEU A 84 3.95 7.91 4.57
N GLU A 85 4.72 7.09 3.87
CA GLU A 85 5.20 5.81 4.38
C GLU A 85 6.08 5.98 5.62
N LYS A 86 6.95 7.00 5.63
CA LYS A 86 7.78 7.34 6.78
C LYS A 86 6.92 7.74 7.98
N GLN A 87 5.89 8.56 7.77
CA GLN A 87 4.94 8.95 8.81
C GLN A 87 4.17 7.74 9.36
N GLN A 88 3.69 6.84 8.50
CA GLN A 88 3.02 5.62 8.91
C GLN A 88 3.93 4.69 9.73
N ARG A 89 5.19 4.52 9.30
CA ARG A 89 6.17 3.75 10.08
C ARG A 89 6.42 4.36 11.46
N ALA A 90 6.63 5.68 11.51
CA ALA A 90 6.84 6.37 12.78
C ALA A 90 5.63 6.25 13.71
N TYR A 91 4.41 6.37 13.18
CA TYR A 91 3.18 6.17 13.93
C TYR A 91 3.08 4.73 14.48
N LYS A 92 3.33 3.72 13.64
CA LYS A 92 3.30 2.31 14.05
C LYS A 92 4.28 2.02 15.18
N THR A 93 5.48 2.59 15.14
CA THR A 93 6.45 2.47 16.24
C THR A 93 5.89 3.03 17.54
N LYS A 94 5.29 4.22 17.50
CA LYS A 94 4.66 4.83 18.69
C LYS A 94 3.50 4.00 19.24
N VAL A 95 2.68 3.42 18.37
CA VAL A 95 1.59 2.53 18.79
C VAL A 95 2.15 1.30 19.51
N ASN A 96 3.17 0.66 18.96
CA ASN A 96 3.81 -0.49 19.61
C ASN A 96 4.40 -0.15 20.98
N GLU A 97 5.05 1.02 21.11
CA GLU A 97 5.57 1.49 22.40
C GLU A 97 4.44 1.70 23.43
N TYR A 98 3.30 2.23 22.98
CA TYR A 98 2.13 2.41 23.84
C TYR A 98 1.53 1.08 24.28
N GLU A 99 1.36 0.13 23.35
CA GLU A 99 0.85 -1.21 23.66
C GLU A 99 1.75 -1.96 24.65
N GLN A 100 3.08 -1.81 24.54
CA GLN A 100 4.02 -2.39 25.49
C GLN A 100 3.85 -1.82 26.89
N LYS A 101 3.76 -0.48 27.00
CA LYS A 101 3.55 0.21 28.29
C LYS A 101 2.21 -0.19 28.91
N ASP A 102 1.15 -0.25 28.10
CA ASP A 102 -0.17 -0.67 28.57
C ASP A 102 -0.16 -2.12 29.10
N ALA A 103 0.49 -3.03 28.36
CA ALA A 103 0.67 -4.42 28.79
C ALA A 103 1.44 -4.53 30.12
N GLU A 104 2.46 -3.69 30.33
CA GLU A 104 3.21 -3.64 31.59
C GLU A 104 2.37 -3.11 32.75
N MET A 105 1.64 -2.01 32.55
CA MET A 105 0.72 -1.46 33.56
C MET A 105 -0.35 -2.47 33.94
N MET A 106 -0.93 -3.18 32.96
CA MET A 106 -1.93 -4.22 33.21
C MET A 106 -1.36 -5.41 33.98
N LYS A 107 -0.10 -5.80 33.74
CA LYS A 107 0.59 -6.83 34.54
C LYS A 107 0.80 -6.37 35.98
N GLN A 108 1.22 -5.11 36.19
CA GLN A 108 1.40 -4.55 37.52
C GLN A 108 0.08 -4.46 38.28
N PHE A 109 -0.98 -3.98 37.64
CA PHE A 109 -2.32 -3.91 38.21
C PHE A 109 -2.86 -5.29 38.61
N LYS A 110 -2.70 -6.31 37.75
CA LYS A 110 -3.11 -7.69 38.08
C LYS A 110 -2.34 -8.23 39.30
N LYS A 111 -1.05 -7.93 39.42
CA LYS A 111 -0.23 -8.33 40.58
C LYS A 111 -0.71 -7.64 41.85
N SER A 112 -0.90 -6.31 41.83
CA SER A 112 -1.34 -5.54 43.01
C SER A 112 -2.75 -5.96 43.47
N ASN A 113 -3.66 -6.19 42.53
CA ASN A 113 -5.01 -6.65 42.85
C ASN A 113 -5.01 -8.06 43.45
N LYS A 114 -4.16 -8.97 42.94
CA LYS A 114 -3.98 -10.30 43.54
C LYS A 114 -3.45 -10.22 44.97
N THR A 115 -2.46 -9.36 45.22
CA THR A 115 -1.91 -9.17 46.58
C THR A 115 -2.92 -8.52 47.53
N TRP A 116 -3.71 -7.55 47.06
CA TRP A 116 -4.74 -6.90 47.87
C TRP A 116 -5.85 -7.87 48.29
N ASN A 117 -6.33 -8.71 47.35
CA ASN A 117 -7.33 -9.74 47.65
C ASN A 117 -6.80 -10.86 48.57
N ALA A 118 -5.48 -11.12 48.56
CA ALA A 118 -4.87 -12.11 49.45
C ALA A 118 -4.69 -11.59 50.88
N ASN A 119 -4.48 -10.28 51.07
CA ASN A 119 -4.28 -9.66 52.38
C ASN A 119 -5.59 -9.27 53.09
N ASN A 120 -6.71 -9.15 52.35
CA ASN A 120 -8.04 -8.79 52.88
C ASN A 120 -9.00 -9.99 53.00
N LYS A 121 -8.47 -11.22 53.04
CA LYS A 121 -9.18 -12.45 53.38
C LYS A 121 -8.71 -12.96 54.73
#